data_AF-A0A0G1P732-F1
#
_entry.id   AF-A0A0G1P732-F1
#
_cell.length_a   1.000
_cell.length_b   1.000
_cell.length_c   1.000
_cell.angle_alpha   90.00
_cell.angle_beta   90.00
_cell.angle_gamma   90.00
#
_symmetry.space_group_name_H-M   'P 1'
#
loop_
_entity.id
_entity.type
_entity.pdbx_description
1 polymer ?
#
loop_
_entity_poly.entity_id
_entity_poly.type
_entity_poly.pdbx_seq_one_letter_code
_entity_poly.pdbx_strand_id
1 'polypeptide(L)'
;MFKTLFIKLQNSKISVLGGFVYGGKNSRISDSSGQSLIEILIALAIGALMIGAASIGVAFMLRSTSTNQNLQSASGFMQEIVNKTRSFAGASWHDLYGLTKGADTHYFLSPSSTVLFAVEGKQGGFDNDVGSGLLGKWGFDEATGTIVYDETGSNNNGTMYDNPTRATSTCETGYCLDFNGNSYVKMLSSGNFLFSGDFTVSFWENASGSARQHAFSLGNSAFSNNLDFDFNDTAGVSAYWNGSGSNNIQAGATGDYTDAKWHHILLTRNSSTLDLFIDGVSVGTSTYAGDIGTAGDTLTIGKLNSSSSYYWSGSIDEVRVYGRSLSSDEVYQLYNSRPFSRYFSVEDVCRTNDASSTISGVAPCGSGSFQDPSTEKITVTVEWISNGSTASTQTSDYITRWKNDVFEQTDWSGASGSDGPYTEPESVFSTSSNVDTNTQGTIRIHNL
;
A
#
# COMPACT_ATOMS: atom_id res chain seq x y z
N MET A 1 4.78 -13.66 38.19
CA MET A 1 5.85 -13.19 39.12
C MET A 1 5.69 -11.73 39.57
N PHE A 2 4.49 -11.13 39.49
CA PHE A 2 4.22 -9.74 39.93
C PHE A 2 3.21 -9.63 41.10
N LYS A 3 2.77 -10.77 41.66
CA LYS A 3 1.78 -10.80 42.76
C LYS A 3 2.41 -10.95 44.16
N THR A 4 3.74 -11.01 44.25
CA THR A 4 4.47 -11.27 45.51
C THR A 4 5.25 -10.05 46.02
N LEU A 5 5.38 -8.98 45.22
CA LEU A 5 6.13 -7.78 45.62
C LEU A 5 5.28 -6.73 46.36
N PHE A 6 3.95 -6.79 46.24
CA PHE A 6 3.05 -5.84 46.93
C PHE A 6 2.75 -6.20 48.41
N ILE A 7 3.18 -7.38 48.88
CA ILE A 7 2.90 -7.86 50.25
C ILE A 7 4.06 -7.57 51.22
N LYS A 8 5.24 -7.17 50.72
CA LYS A 8 6.41 -6.88 51.59
C LYS A 8 6.57 -5.42 52.03
N LEU A 9 5.68 -4.52 51.61
CA LEU A 9 5.69 -3.10 52.03
C LEU A 9 4.64 -2.74 53.11
N GLN A 10 3.91 -3.72 53.67
CA GLN A 10 2.94 -3.48 54.75
C GLN A 10 3.35 -4.00 56.15
N ASN A 11 4.54 -4.59 56.31
CA ASN A 11 4.97 -5.20 57.58
C ASN A 11 6.19 -4.54 58.26
N SER A 12 6.26 -3.21 58.26
CA SER A 12 7.10 -2.47 59.22
C SER A 12 6.29 -1.38 59.92
N LYS A 13 5.26 -1.79 60.66
CA LYS A 13 4.67 -0.94 61.69
C LYS A 13 5.69 -0.74 62.81
N ILE A 14 6.20 0.49 62.87
CA ILE A 14 6.33 1.33 64.06
C ILE A 14 5.67 0.67 65.28
N SER A 15 6.47 0.23 66.25
CA SER A 15 6.02 0.00 67.61
C SER A 15 6.86 0.86 68.55
N VAL A 16 6.18 1.86 69.09
CA VAL A 16 6.62 2.70 70.19
C VAL A 16 6.56 1.84 71.45
N LEU A 17 7.71 1.62 72.10
CA LEU A 17 7.79 1.02 73.42
C LEU A 17 8.51 2.00 74.35
N GLY A 18 7.72 2.79 75.06
CA GLY A 18 8.10 3.50 76.26
C GLY A 18 7.16 3.07 77.38
N GLY A 19 7.72 2.54 78.47
CA GLY A 19 6.99 2.21 79.69
C GLY A 19 7.85 2.40 80.93
N PHE A 20 7.50 3.45 81.70
CA PHE A 20 7.71 3.67 83.16
C PHE A 20 9.17 3.87 83.66
N VAL A 21 9.57 4.89 84.45
CA VAL A 21 8.97 5.61 85.61
C VAL A 21 9.65 7.00 85.85
N TYR A 22 8.83 8.01 86.24
CA TYR A 22 9.06 9.27 87.01
C TYR A 22 10.35 10.12 86.92
N GLY A 23 10.17 11.42 86.63
CA GLY A 23 10.76 12.51 87.42
C GLY A 23 11.53 13.64 86.71
N GLY A 24 10.84 14.72 86.33
CA GLY A 24 11.38 16.10 86.47
C GLY A 24 12.08 16.79 85.28
N LYS A 25 11.51 17.95 84.90
CA LYS A 25 12.08 19.16 84.26
C LYS A 25 12.36 19.21 82.74
N ASN A 26 11.66 20.18 82.14
CA ASN A 26 11.92 20.98 80.93
C ASN A 26 13.31 20.86 80.27
N SER A 27 13.31 20.61 78.96
CA SER A 27 13.90 21.53 77.96
C SER A 27 13.58 21.09 76.54
N ARG A 28 12.93 21.97 75.77
CA ARG A 28 12.93 21.92 74.30
C ARG A 28 14.34 22.29 73.81
N ILE A 29 14.97 21.43 73.02
CA ILE A 29 16.09 21.79 72.14
C ILE A 29 15.77 21.19 70.77
N SER A 30 15.80 22.05 69.76
CA SER A 30 15.64 21.73 68.34
C SER A 30 16.89 21.02 67.83
N ASP A 31 16.72 19.89 67.13
CA ASP A 31 17.75 19.38 66.21
C ASP A 31 17.29 19.60 64.78
N SER A 32 17.95 20.56 64.13
CA SER A 32 18.00 20.67 62.68
C SER A 32 18.81 19.50 62.13
N SER A 33 18.15 18.43 61.68
CA SER A 33 18.81 17.35 60.97
C SER A 33 19.16 17.81 59.56
N GLY A 34 20.39 18.29 59.36
CA GLY A 34 20.96 18.47 58.03
C GLY A 34 20.99 17.12 57.31
N GLN A 35 20.38 17.05 56.12
CA GLN A 35 20.48 15.86 55.27
C GLN A 35 21.96 15.59 54.99
N SER A 36 22.41 14.37 55.25
CA SER A 36 23.79 14.00 54.95
C SER A 36 23.99 14.05 53.44
N LEU A 37 25.12 14.60 52.98
CA LEU A 37 25.48 14.64 51.55
C LEU A 37 25.39 13.24 50.91
N ILE A 38 25.65 12.19 51.70
CA ILE A 38 25.58 10.81 51.25
C ILE A 38 24.13 10.34 50.99
N GLU A 39 23.14 10.83 51.76
CA GLU A 39 21.73 10.51 51.53
C GLU A 39 21.22 11.17 50.26
N ILE A 40 21.63 12.42 50.00
CA ILE A 40 21.30 13.13 48.75
C ILE A 40 21.93 12.41 47.55
N LEU A 41 23.19 11.98 47.67
CA LEU A 41 23.88 11.24 46.60
C LEU A 41 23.24 9.87 46.33
N ILE A 42 22.86 9.13 47.37
CA ILE A 42 22.18 7.84 47.23
C ILE A 42 20.78 8.04 46.61
N ALA A 43 20.02 9.06 47.05
CA ALA A 43 18.71 9.36 46.50
C ALA A 43 18.79 9.78 45.02
N LEU A 44 19.79 10.59 44.65
CA LEU A 44 20.03 10.97 43.25
C LEU A 44 20.46 9.77 42.40
N ALA A 45 21.32 8.89 42.93
CA ALA A 45 21.74 7.68 42.22
C ALA A 45 20.58 6.69 41.99
N ILE A 46 19.75 6.47 43.02
CA ILE A 46 18.54 5.64 42.89
C ILE A 46 17.53 6.30 41.95
N GLY A 47 17.34 7.61 42.04
CA GLY A 47 16.47 8.37 41.13
C GLY A 47 16.91 8.23 39.67
N ALA A 48 18.20 8.39 39.38
CA ALA A 48 18.75 8.21 38.04
C ALA A 48 18.60 6.77 37.52
N LEU A 49 18.83 5.77 38.37
CA LEU A 49 18.63 4.35 38.03
C LEU A 49 17.15 4.02 37.75
N MET A 50 16.23 4.58 38.54
CA MET A 50 14.80 4.37 38.37
C MET A 50 14.26 5.05 37.11
N ILE A 51 14.74 6.27 36.80
CA ILE A 51 14.40 6.96 35.55
C ILE A 51 14.95 6.18 34.35
N GLY A 52 16.18 5.66 34.43
CA GLY A 52 16.77 4.82 33.39
C GLY A 52 16.01 3.50 33.18
N ALA A 53 15.61 2.81 34.25
CA ALA A 53 14.84 1.58 34.14
C ALA A 53 13.42 1.81 33.61
N ALA A 54 12.77 2.91 34.01
CA ALA A 54 11.45 3.28 33.52
C ALA A 54 11.47 3.67 32.03
N SER A 55 12.47 4.41 31.58
CA SER A 55 12.62 4.78 30.17
C SER A 55 12.90 3.56 29.28
N ILE A 56 13.74 2.63 29.74
CA ILE A 56 13.97 1.34 29.06
C ILE A 56 12.67 0.51 29.01
N GLY A 57 11.92 0.46 30.12
CA GLY A 57 10.64 -0.26 30.18
C GLY A 57 9.56 0.31 29.27
N VAL A 58 9.40 1.63 29.21
CA VAL A 58 8.47 2.30 28.30
C VAL A 58 8.90 2.09 26.84
N ALA A 59 10.19 2.20 26.52
CA ALA A 59 10.70 1.92 25.18
C ALA A 59 10.45 0.45 24.78
N PHE A 60 10.66 -0.51 25.68
CA PHE A 60 10.38 -1.93 25.45
C PHE A 60 8.87 -2.19 25.23
N MET A 61 8.01 -1.58 26.05
CA MET A 61 6.55 -1.72 25.93
C MET A 61 6.02 -1.07 24.65
N LEU A 62 6.50 0.12 24.29
CA LEU A 62 6.13 0.80 23.03
C LEU A 62 6.61 0.00 21.82
N ARG A 63 7.84 -0.54 21.86
CA ARG A 63 8.36 -1.43 20.81
C ARG A 63 7.53 -2.71 20.68
N SER A 64 7.22 -3.36 21.81
CA SER A 64 6.37 -4.55 21.83
C SER A 64 4.99 -4.25 21.26
N THR A 65 4.41 -3.08 21.56
CA THR A 65 3.11 -2.67 21.04
C THR A 65 3.15 -2.37 19.54
N SER A 66 4.18 -1.68 19.05
CA SER A 66 4.35 -1.37 17.63
C SER A 66 4.59 -2.63 16.78
N THR A 67 5.45 -3.55 17.22
CA THR A 67 5.65 -4.83 16.53
C THR A 67 4.36 -5.66 16.47
N ASN A 68 3.60 -5.69 17.56
CA ASN A 68 2.31 -6.38 17.59
C ASN A 68 1.29 -5.74 16.63
N GLN A 69 1.27 -4.40 16.53
CA GLN A 69 0.40 -3.69 15.58
C GLN A 69 0.77 -4.01 14.13
N ASN A 70 2.06 -3.95 13.76
CA ASN A 70 2.48 -4.25 12.39
C ASN A 70 2.15 -5.69 11.99
N LEU A 71 2.31 -6.64 12.91
CA LEU A 71 1.90 -8.03 12.67
C LEU A 71 0.39 -8.19 12.51
N GLN A 72 -0.41 -7.41 13.24
CA GLN A 72 -1.87 -7.42 13.09
C GLN A 72 -2.29 -6.87 11.72
N SER A 73 -1.75 -5.71 11.32
CA SER A 73 -2.03 -5.12 9.99
C SER A 73 -1.58 -6.03 8.86
N ALA A 74 -0.36 -6.57 8.96
CA ALA A 74 0.18 -7.51 7.97
C ALA A 74 -0.67 -8.78 7.87
N SER A 75 -1.19 -9.29 8.99
CA SER A 75 -2.12 -10.44 8.97
C SER A 75 -3.43 -10.13 8.27
N GLY A 76 -3.97 -8.92 8.46
CA GLY A 76 -5.15 -8.44 7.73
C GLY A 76 -4.91 -8.40 6.22
N PHE A 77 -3.79 -7.82 5.79
CA PHE A 77 -3.42 -7.76 4.37
C PHE A 77 -3.19 -9.13 3.76
N MET A 78 -2.53 -10.05 4.47
CA MET A 78 -2.34 -11.42 3.99
C MET A 78 -3.68 -12.10 3.72
N GLN A 79 -4.64 -11.97 4.65
CA GLN A 79 -5.96 -12.57 4.47
C GLN A 79 -6.72 -11.95 3.28
N GLU A 80 -6.60 -10.62 3.10
CA GLU A 80 -7.17 -9.91 1.95
C GLU A 80 -6.61 -10.46 0.62
N ILE A 81 -5.29 -10.58 0.51
CA ILE A 81 -4.64 -11.06 -0.72
C ILE A 81 -5.00 -12.52 -0.98
N VAL A 82 -4.94 -13.42 0.02
CA VAL A 82 -5.34 -14.82 -0.16
C VAL A 82 -6.77 -14.92 -0.70
N ASN A 83 -7.70 -14.14 -0.14
CA ASN A 83 -9.09 -14.13 -0.59
C ASN A 83 -9.24 -13.58 -2.01
N LYS A 84 -8.55 -12.47 -2.33
CA LYS A 84 -8.56 -11.88 -3.68
C LYS A 84 -7.93 -12.84 -4.71
N THR A 85 -6.82 -13.50 -4.39
CA THR A 85 -6.16 -14.46 -5.29
C THR A 85 -7.03 -15.70 -5.52
N ARG A 86 -7.74 -16.20 -4.48
CA ARG A 86 -8.75 -17.25 -4.65
C ARG A 86 -9.90 -16.79 -5.56
N SER A 87 -10.38 -15.56 -5.40
CA SER A 87 -11.42 -14.99 -6.27
C SER A 87 -10.94 -14.84 -7.72
N PHE A 88 -9.72 -14.34 -7.93
CA PHE A 88 -9.09 -14.22 -9.24
C PHE A 88 -8.94 -15.58 -9.93
N ALA A 89 -8.40 -16.57 -9.22
CA ALA A 89 -8.26 -17.94 -9.72
C ALA A 89 -9.60 -18.60 -10.04
N GLY A 90 -10.64 -18.31 -9.24
CA GLY A 90 -12.00 -18.79 -9.49
C GLY A 90 -12.66 -18.14 -10.71
N ALA A 91 -12.34 -16.87 -11.00
CA ALA A 91 -12.82 -16.16 -12.17
C ALA A 91 -12.07 -16.59 -13.45
N SER A 92 -10.75 -16.74 -13.38
CA SER A 92 -9.90 -17.13 -14.50
C SER A 92 -8.71 -17.96 -14.03
N TRP A 93 -8.86 -19.28 -14.01
CA TRP A 93 -7.76 -20.19 -13.68
C TRP A 93 -6.59 -20.04 -14.67
N HIS A 94 -6.90 -19.84 -15.95
CA HIS A 94 -5.89 -19.74 -17.00
C HIS A 94 -4.96 -18.55 -16.78
N ASP A 95 -5.50 -17.41 -16.33
CA ASP A 95 -4.69 -16.22 -16.10
C ASP A 95 -3.76 -16.38 -14.89
N LEU A 96 -4.19 -17.08 -13.82
CA LEU A 96 -3.31 -17.44 -12.70
C LEU A 96 -2.26 -18.48 -13.14
N TYR A 97 -2.68 -19.53 -13.84
CA TYR A 97 -1.81 -20.60 -14.28
C TYR A 97 -0.74 -20.09 -15.26
N GLY A 98 -1.09 -19.13 -16.11
CA GLY A 98 -0.20 -18.52 -17.11
C GLY A 98 0.80 -17.51 -16.53
N LEU A 99 0.74 -17.17 -15.24
CA LEU A 99 1.74 -16.32 -14.61
C LEU A 99 3.10 -17.00 -14.60
N THR A 100 4.17 -16.20 -14.72
CA THR A 100 5.53 -16.67 -14.56
C THR A 100 5.71 -17.22 -13.15
N LYS A 101 6.24 -18.44 -13.06
CA LYS A 101 6.40 -19.17 -11.80
C LYS A 101 7.74 -18.86 -11.15
N GLY A 102 7.75 -18.80 -9.83
CA GLY A 102 8.97 -18.67 -9.02
C GLY A 102 8.81 -17.73 -7.84
N ALA A 103 9.58 -17.98 -6.79
CA ALA A 103 9.57 -17.18 -5.58
C ALA A 103 10.04 -15.73 -5.80
N ASP A 104 10.89 -15.50 -6.80
CA ASP A 104 11.46 -14.19 -7.14
C ASP A 104 10.58 -13.36 -8.06
N THR A 105 9.51 -13.94 -8.61
CA THR A 105 8.51 -13.20 -9.40
C THR A 105 7.34 -12.83 -8.51
N HIS A 106 7.05 -11.53 -8.44
CA HIS A 106 6.10 -10.98 -7.49
C HIS A 106 4.93 -10.37 -8.25
N TYR A 107 3.73 -10.61 -7.73
CA TYR A 107 2.50 -10.09 -8.30
C TYR A 107 1.66 -9.40 -7.23
N PHE A 108 0.91 -8.38 -7.63
CA PHE A 108 -0.23 -7.89 -6.88
C PHE A 108 -1.49 -7.94 -7.77
N LEU A 109 -2.66 -7.82 -7.15
CA LEU A 109 -3.93 -7.84 -7.87
C LEU A 109 -4.44 -6.42 -8.03
N SER A 110 -4.60 -5.99 -9.28
CA SER A 110 -5.18 -4.70 -9.63
C SER A 110 -6.62 -4.88 -10.13
N PRO A 111 -7.56 -4.02 -9.70
CA PRO A 111 -8.91 -4.02 -10.24
C PRO A 111 -8.95 -3.37 -11.63
N SER A 112 -9.56 -4.06 -12.57
CA SER A 112 -10.25 -3.48 -13.71
C SER A 112 -11.71 -3.23 -13.33
N SER A 113 -12.44 -2.44 -14.12
CA SER A 113 -13.82 -2.01 -13.84
C SER A 113 -14.79 -3.15 -13.51
N THR A 114 -14.50 -4.39 -13.93
CA THR A 114 -15.35 -5.56 -13.68
C THR A 114 -14.63 -6.79 -13.15
N VAL A 115 -13.28 -6.85 -13.18
CA VAL A 115 -12.49 -8.05 -12.86
C VAL A 115 -11.17 -7.67 -12.19
N LEU A 116 -10.58 -8.60 -11.42
CA LEU A 116 -9.19 -8.48 -10.96
C LEU A 116 -8.24 -9.08 -11.99
N PHE A 117 -7.05 -8.52 -12.11
CA PHE A 117 -5.95 -9.12 -12.88
C PHE A 117 -4.64 -9.01 -12.10
N ALA A 118 -3.72 -9.93 -12.37
CA ALA A 118 -2.40 -9.92 -11.74
C ALA A 118 -1.45 -8.99 -12.50
N VAL A 119 -0.70 -8.19 -11.75
CA VAL A 119 0.32 -7.28 -12.26
C VAL A 119 1.63 -7.63 -11.58
N GLU A 120 2.68 -7.81 -12.37
CA GLU A 120 4.02 -8.05 -11.82
C GLU A 120 4.48 -6.80 -11.07
N GLY A 121 4.89 -6.93 -9.80
CA GLY A 121 5.15 -5.80 -8.92
C GLY A 121 4.98 -6.08 -7.43
N LYS A 122 5.18 -5.04 -6.62
CA LYS A 122 4.97 -5.07 -5.17
C LYS A 122 4.08 -3.90 -4.77
N GLN A 123 2.81 -4.18 -4.42
CA GLN A 123 1.86 -3.11 -4.10
C GLN A 123 2.19 -2.43 -2.77
N GLY A 124 2.20 -1.10 -2.78
CA GLY A 124 2.23 -0.26 -1.60
C GLY A 124 0.88 -0.15 -0.91
N GLY A 125 0.90 -0.02 0.41
CA GLY A 125 -0.32 0.11 1.19
C GLY A 125 -0.07 0.62 2.59
N PHE A 126 -1.14 1.09 3.22
CA PHE A 126 -1.10 1.71 4.54
C PHE A 126 -2.08 1.03 5.49
N ASP A 127 -1.68 0.80 6.75
CA ASP A 127 -2.48 0.08 7.76
C ASP A 127 -3.83 0.73 8.10
N ASN A 128 -3.96 2.02 7.84
CA ASN A 128 -5.21 2.77 7.98
C ASN A 128 -5.42 3.66 6.74
N ASP A 129 -5.38 3.07 5.54
CA ASP A 129 -5.59 3.82 4.30
C ASP A 129 -6.98 4.49 4.25
N VAL A 130 -7.03 5.70 3.70
CA VAL A 130 -8.29 6.45 3.52
C VAL A 130 -8.81 6.15 2.11
N GLY A 131 -9.53 5.02 1.97
CA GLY A 131 -10.02 4.55 0.67
C GLY A 131 -11.36 5.17 0.21
N SER A 132 -12.15 5.74 1.12
CA SER A 132 -13.50 6.22 0.79
C SER A 132 -13.47 7.51 -0.03
N GLY A 133 -14.20 7.54 -1.14
CA GLY A 133 -14.31 8.69 -2.03
C GLY A 133 -13.16 8.85 -3.02
N LEU A 134 -12.29 7.85 -3.18
CA LEU A 134 -11.27 7.83 -4.21
C LEU A 134 -11.89 7.81 -5.61
N LEU A 135 -11.37 8.66 -6.49
CA LEU A 135 -11.65 8.69 -7.93
C LEU A 135 -10.47 8.13 -8.74
N GLY A 136 -9.25 8.20 -8.20
CA GLY A 136 -8.05 7.61 -8.79
C GLY A 136 -6.97 7.41 -7.73
N LYS A 137 -6.25 6.30 -7.82
CA LYS A 137 -5.07 6.00 -7.00
C LYS A 137 -4.01 5.35 -7.88
N TRP A 138 -2.80 5.90 -7.87
CA TRP A 138 -1.65 5.37 -8.59
C TRP A 138 -0.45 5.28 -7.65
N GLY A 139 -0.16 4.07 -7.15
CA GLY A 139 1.03 3.78 -6.33
C GLY A 139 2.31 3.59 -7.14
N PHE A 140 2.21 3.30 -8.45
CA PHE A 140 3.37 2.99 -9.31
C PHE A 140 4.12 1.70 -8.94
N ASP A 141 3.38 0.72 -8.46
CA ASP A 141 3.90 -0.53 -7.90
C ASP A 141 4.22 -1.63 -8.90
N GLU A 142 3.94 -1.42 -10.18
CA GLU A 142 4.25 -2.41 -11.22
C GLU A 142 5.76 -2.55 -11.38
N ALA A 143 6.30 -3.73 -11.65
CA ALA A 143 7.74 -3.92 -11.85
C ALA A 143 8.20 -3.54 -13.27
N THR A 144 7.30 -3.68 -14.24
CA THR A 144 7.63 -3.58 -15.67
C THR A 144 6.55 -2.82 -16.45
N GLY A 145 6.84 -2.51 -17.72
CA GLY A 145 5.91 -1.85 -18.62
C GLY A 145 5.79 -0.33 -18.40
N THR A 146 5.02 0.31 -19.29
CA THR A 146 4.80 1.77 -19.33
C THR A 146 3.42 2.19 -18.83
N ILE A 147 2.58 1.23 -18.44
CA ILE A 147 1.25 1.52 -17.88
C ILE A 147 1.40 1.74 -16.38
N VAL A 148 0.70 2.75 -15.88
CA VAL A 148 0.47 2.97 -14.45
C VAL A 148 -1.00 2.67 -14.18
N TYR A 149 -1.29 1.65 -13.39
CA TYR A 149 -2.66 1.22 -13.15
C TYR A 149 -3.35 2.05 -12.07
N ASP A 150 -4.63 2.32 -12.30
CA ASP A 150 -5.53 2.91 -11.31
C ASP A 150 -6.06 1.83 -10.37
N GLU A 151 -5.66 1.88 -9.11
CA GLU A 151 -5.99 0.89 -8.09
C GLU A 151 -7.44 1.00 -7.56
N THR A 152 -8.22 1.99 -8.02
CA THR A 152 -9.62 2.16 -7.61
C THR A 152 -10.59 1.30 -8.44
N GLY A 153 -10.15 0.77 -9.57
CA GLY A 153 -11.00 0.07 -10.53
C GLY A 153 -11.79 1.01 -11.46
N SER A 154 -11.58 2.33 -11.35
CA SER A 154 -12.21 3.32 -12.24
C SER A 154 -11.58 3.36 -13.63
N ASN A 155 -10.53 2.57 -13.85
CA ASN A 155 -9.81 2.44 -15.11
C ASN A 155 -9.22 3.76 -15.62
N ASN A 156 -8.85 4.67 -14.71
CA ASN A 156 -8.15 5.90 -15.04
C ASN A 156 -6.64 5.67 -15.18
N ASN A 157 -6.24 4.61 -15.91
CA ASN A 157 -4.83 4.23 -16.03
C ASN A 157 -4.00 5.34 -16.71
N GLY A 158 -2.73 5.42 -16.32
CA GLY A 158 -1.72 6.30 -16.90
C GLY A 158 -0.81 5.59 -17.89
N THR A 159 -0.14 6.37 -18.73
CA THR A 159 0.96 5.91 -19.59
C THR A 159 2.18 6.79 -19.37
N MET A 160 3.34 6.16 -19.23
CA MET A 160 4.64 6.79 -19.10
C MET A 160 5.16 7.30 -20.46
N TYR A 161 5.79 8.48 -20.44
CA TYR A 161 6.42 9.11 -21.60
C TYR A 161 7.84 9.54 -21.25
N ASP A 162 8.73 9.38 -22.23
CA ASP A 162 10.15 9.79 -22.15
C ASP A 162 10.94 9.12 -21.01
N ASN A 163 10.52 7.89 -20.67
CA ASN A 163 11.22 6.93 -19.81
C ASN A 163 11.46 7.40 -18.36
N PRO A 164 10.39 7.69 -17.56
CA PRO A 164 10.55 7.62 -16.11
C PRO A 164 10.93 6.19 -15.71
N THR A 165 11.63 6.04 -14.60
CA THR A 165 12.12 4.73 -14.14
C THR A 165 11.48 4.35 -12.82
N ARG A 166 11.38 3.05 -12.53
CA ARG A 166 10.83 2.56 -11.28
C ARG A 166 11.94 2.34 -10.26
N ALA A 167 11.82 2.98 -9.11
CA ALA A 167 12.70 2.73 -7.98
C ALA A 167 12.09 1.68 -7.04
N THR A 168 12.93 0.92 -6.34
CA THR A 168 12.49 -0.23 -5.52
C THR A 168 12.96 -0.19 -4.07
N SER A 169 13.77 0.79 -3.69
CA SER A 169 14.40 0.85 -2.35
C SER A 169 14.41 2.24 -1.71
N THR A 170 14.02 3.27 -2.45
CA THR A 170 13.98 4.67 -1.99
C THR A 170 12.56 5.22 -1.92
N CYS A 171 11.56 4.38 -2.18
CA CYS A 171 10.15 4.76 -2.27
C CYS A 171 9.50 4.86 -0.89
N GLU A 172 8.40 5.61 -0.80
CA GLU A 172 7.66 5.74 0.45
C GLU A 172 6.97 4.42 0.79
N THR A 173 6.39 3.78 -0.22
CA THR A 173 5.84 2.43 -0.11
C THR A 173 6.03 1.68 -1.43
N GLY A 174 6.00 0.34 -1.41
CA GLY A 174 6.03 -0.44 -2.66
C GLY A 174 7.15 -0.01 -3.60
N TYR A 175 6.79 0.36 -4.83
CA TYR A 175 7.66 1.06 -5.79
C TYR A 175 7.15 2.48 -6.05
N CYS A 176 7.98 3.29 -6.70
CA CYS A 176 7.68 4.68 -7.04
C CYS A 176 8.31 5.04 -8.39
N LEU A 177 7.89 6.15 -8.99
CA LEU A 177 8.50 6.64 -10.23
C LEU A 177 9.52 7.73 -9.99
N ASP A 178 10.72 7.51 -10.53
CA ASP A 178 11.77 8.51 -10.66
C ASP A 178 11.72 9.18 -12.03
N PHE A 179 11.57 10.50 -12.00
CA PHE A 179 11.47 11.36 -13.17
C PHE A 179 12.80 12.04 -13.46
N ASN A 180 13.19 12.05 -14.73
CA ASN A 180 14.53 12.45 -15.17
C ASN A 180 14.65 13.94 -15.56
N GLY A 181 13.65 14.77 -15.24
CA GLY A 181 13.59 16.16 -15.67
C GLY A 181 13.12 16.37 -17.11
N ASN A 182 12.68 15.32 -17.80
CA ASN A 182 12.01 15.38 -19.12
C ASN A 182 10.86 14.36 -19.26
N SER A 183 10.78 13.37 -18.36
CA SER A 183 9.76 12.33 -18.35
C SER A 183 8.48 12.76 -17.63
N TYR A 184 7.38 12.08 -17.93
CA TYR A 184 6.08 12.32 -17.28
C TYR A 184 5.15 11.11 -17.44
N VAL A 185 4.04 11.12 -16.70
CA VAL A 185 2.91 10.21 -16.90
C VAL A 185 1.70 11.01 -17.35
N LYS A 186 0.95 10.51 -18.33
CA LYS A 186 -0.32 11.08 -18.78
C LYS A 186 -1.45 10.10 -18.52
N MET A 187 -2.53 10.56 -17.89
CA MET A 187 -3.71 9.74 -17.65
C MET A 187 -4.59 9.63 -18.90
N LEU A 188 -5.10 8.42 -19.17
CA LEU A 188 -5.88 8.10 -20.37
C LEU A 188 -7.31 8.65 -20.32
N SER A 189 -7.90 8.71 -19.12
CA SER A 189 -9.25 9.23 -18.88
C SER A 189 -9.23 10.17 -17.70
N SER A 190 -9.45 11.46 -17.97
CA SER A 190 -9.56 12.50 -16.96
C SER A 190 -10.98 13.05 -16.81
N GLY A 191 -11.93 12.52 -17.60
CA GLY A 191 -13.34 12.94 -17.58
C GLY A 191 -14.03 12.76 -16.22
N ASN A 192 -13.46 11.93 -15.34
CA ASN A 192 -13.97 11.72 -13.98
C ASN A 192 -13.43 12.75 -12.96
N PHE A 193 -12.40 13.53 -13.29
CA PHE A 193 -11.81 14.54 -12.41
C PHE A 193 -12.46 15.91 -12.64
N LEU A 194 -13.72 16.03 -12.23
CA LEU A 194 -14.53 17.19 -12.58
C LEU A 194 -14.21 18.46 -11.76
N PHE A 195 -13.49 18.36 -10.62
CA PHE A 195 -13.08 19.44 -9.67
C PHE A 195 -14.02 20.66 -9.52
N SER A 196 -15.31 20.46 -9.78
CA SER A 196 -16.37 21.45 -9.74
C SER A 196 -17.08 21.51 -8.39
N GLY A 197 -16.78 20.56 -7.50
CA GLY A 197 -17.22 20.51 -6.11
C GLY A 197 -16.05 20.23 -5.16
N ASP A 198 -16.35 19.55 -4.06
CA ASP A 198 -15.35 19.17 -3.07
C ASP A 198 -14.40 18.11 -3.64
N PHE A 199 -13.11 18.25 -3.36
CA PHE A 199 -12.11 17.29 -3.79
C PHE A 199 -10.90 17.29 -2.86
N THR A 200 -10.06 16.29 -3.03
CA THR A 200 -8.71 16.27 -2.45
C THR A 200 -7.73 15.71 -3.48
N VAL A 201 -6.56 16.31 -3.61
CA VAL A 201 -5.41 15.77 -4.35
C VAL A 201 -4.28 15.56 -3.37
N SER A 202 -3.63 14.40 -3.43
CA SER A 202 -2.54 14.01 -2.52
C SER A 202 -1.47 13.27 -3.28
N PHE A 203 -0.21 13.47 -2.93
CA PHE A 203 0.91 12.68 -3.41
C PHE A 203 2.10 12.81 -2.46
N TRP A 204 3.00 11.83 -2.52
CA TRP A 204 4.32 11.91 -1.92
C TRP A 204 5.33 12.31 -3.01
N GLU A 205 6.27 13.17 -2.66
CA GLU A 205 7.34 13.59 -3.56
C GLU A 205 8.70 13.62 -2.86
N ASN A 206 9.76 13.34 -3.61
CA ASN A 206 11.13 13.56 -3.19
C ASN A 206 11.96 14.05 -4.37
N ALA A 207 12.28 15.35 -4.35
CA ALA A 207 13.18 15.95 -5.33
C ALA A 207 14.34 16.69 -4.65
N SER A 208 15.33 17.07 -5.47
CA SER A 208 16.46 17.89 -5.03
C SER A 208 16.70 19.06 -5.97
N GLY A 209 16.99 20.23 -5.40
CA GLY A 209 17.40 21.42 -6.14
C GLY A 209 16.46 22.60 -5.95
N SER A 210 16.58 23.59 -6.83
CA SER A 210 15.87 24.87 -6.73
C SER A 210 15.33 25.34 -8.08
N ALA A 211 15.32 24.48 -9.08
CA ALA A 211 14.76 24.78 -10.40
C ALA A 211 13.24 24.69 -10.33
N ARG A 212 12.55 25.54 -11.10
CA ARG A 212 11.08 25.51 -11.21
C ARG A 212 10.61 24.21 -11.87
N GLN A 213 9.68 23.49 -11.23
CA GLN A 213 9.22 22.17 -11.66
C GLN A 213 7.76 21.92 -11.25
N HIS A 214 7.08 20.98 -11.91
CA HIS A 214 5.70 20.61 -11.59
C HIS A 214 5.56 19.11 -11.33
N ALA A 215 5.04 18.75 -10.15
CA ALA A 215 4.81 17.35 -9.77
C ALA A 215 3.46 16.84 -10.30
N PHE A 216 2.43 17.69 -10.29
CA PHE A 216 1.06 17.35 -10.70
C PHE A 216 0.45 18.52 -11.47
N SER A 217 -0.24 18.22 -12.57
CA SER A 217 -0.93 19.22 -13.38
C SER A 217 -2.20 18.63 -13.97
N LEU A 218 -3.32 19.31 -13.76
CA LEU A 218 -4.57 19.03 -14.45
C LEU A 218 -5.02 20.31 -15.15
N GLY A 219 -5.20 20.26 -16.47
CA GLY A 219 -5.61 21.43 -17.25
C GLY A 219 -4.88 21.52 -18.58
N ASN A 220 -5.53 22.02 -19.63
CA ASN A 220 -4.89 22.17 -20.94
C ASN A 220 -4.31 23.58 -21.20
N SER A 221 -4.53 24.53 -20.28
CA SER A 221 -4.05 25.91 -20.37
C SER A 221 -3.35 26.32 -19.08
N ALA A 222 -2.16 26.93 -19.19
CA ALA A 222 -1.40 27.42 -18.03
C ALA A 222 -2.08 28.61 -17.32
N PHE A 223 -3.08 29.21 -17.95
CA PHE A 223 -3.61 30.53 -17.58
C PHE A 223 -5.11 30.53 -17.31
N SER A 224 -5.77 29.38 -17.41
CA SER A 224 -7.20 29.24 -17.20
C SER A 224 -7.54 27.75 -17.06
N ASN A 225 -8.52 27.43 -16.22
CA ASN A 225 -9.04 26.06 -16.10
C ASN A 225 -7.97 25.01 -15.77
N ASN A 226 -7.20 25.24 -14.71
CA ASN A 226 -6.10 24.38 -14.30
C ASN A 226 -6.07 24.17 -12.77
N LEU A 227 -5.45 23.07 -12.35
CA LEU A 227 -4.97 22.81 -11.00
C LEU A 227 -3.54 22.30 -11.10
N ASP A 228 -2.57 23.07 -10.61
CA ASP A 228 -1.15 22.77 -10.74
C ASP A 228 -0.44 22.83 -9.39
N PHE A 229 0.49 21.91 -9.16
CA PHE A 229 1.43 21.94 -8.04
C PHE A 229 2.82 22.29 -8.57
N ASP A 230 3.17 23.55 -8.43
CA ASP A 230 4.41 24.16 -8.90
C ASP A 230 5.39 24.29 -7.73
N PHE A 231 6.65 23.98 -7.98
CA PHE A 231 7.72 24.04 -7.00
C PHE A 231 8.77 25.02 -7.49
N ASN A 232 9.35 25.77 -6.56
CA ASN A 232 10.53 26.60 -6.81
C ASN A 232 10.36 27.71 -7.88
N ASP A 233 9.14 28.24 -8.04
CA ASP A 233 8.90 29.45 -8.84
C ASP A 233 9.09 30.73 -7.99
N THR A 234 8.07 31.08 -7.20
CA THR A 234 8.07 32.23 -6.29
C THR A 234 8.06 31.83 -4.81
N ALA A 235 7.87 30.55 -4.53
CA ALA A 235 7.88 29.92 -3.21
C ALA A 235 8.45 28.50 -3.31
N GLY A 236 8.59 27.80 -2.17
CA GLY A 236 8.99 26.38 -2.16
C GLY A 236 7.98 25.51 -2.90
N VAL A 237 6.70 25.65 -2.54
CA VAL A 237 5.57 25.03 -3.23
C VAL A 237 4.44 26.03 -3.43
N SER A 238 3.70 25.89 -4.52
CA SER A 238 2.50 26.65 -4.84
C SER A 238 1.44 25.73 -5.44
N ALA A 239 0.28 25.65 -4.80
CA ALA A 239 -0.91 25.07 -5.41
C ALA A 239 -1.67 26.18 -6.14
N TYR A 240 -1.73 26.11 -7.47
CA TYR A 240 -2.40 27.08 -8.35
C TYR A 240 -3.72 26.54 -8.85
N TRP A 241 -4.75 27.39 -8.94
CA TRP A 241 -5.98 27.01 -9.65
C TRP A 241 -6.54 28.16 -10.49
N ASN A 242 -7.04 27.83 -11.68
CA ASN A 242 -7.67 28.77 -12.61
C ASN A 242 -6.89 30.09 -12.80
N GLY A 243 -5.64 29.99 -13.27
CA GLY A 243 -4.83 31.15 -13.66
C GLY A 243 -3.36 31.11 -13.25
N SER A 244 -2.57 32.06 -13.79
CA SER A 244 -1.14 32.23 -13.48
C SER A 244 -0.91 33.24 -12.36
N GLY A 245 -0.97 32.81 -11.10
CA GLY A 245 -0.41 33.60 -10.00
C GLY A 245 -1.40 34.26 -9.05
N SER A 246 -2.66 34.48 -9.43
CA SER A 246 -3.62 35.21 -8.57
C SER A 246 -4.35 34.32 -7.56
N ASN A 247 -4.60 33.07 -7.94
CA ASN A 247 -5.32 32.08 -7.16
C ASN A 247 -4.33 30.99 -6.76
N ASN A 248 -3.72 31.13 -5.59
CA ASN A 248 -2.79 30.14 -5.09
C ASN A 248 -2.82 30.04 -3.56
N ILE A 249 -2.20 28.97 -3.08
CA ILE A 249 -1.65 28.89 -1.72
C ILE A 249 -0.16 28.60 -1.89
N GLN A 250 0.68 29.35 -1.21
CA GLN A 250 2.14 29.21 -1.27
C GLN A 250 2.70 28.89 0.11
N ALA A 251 3.76 28.10 0.14
CA ALA A 251 4.48 27.79 1.38
C ALA A 251 5.98 27.67 1.12
N GLY A 252 6.77 27.99 2.15
CA GLY A 252 8.22 27.85 2.15
C GLY A 252 8.98 28.75 1.16
N ALA A 253 10.29 28.74 1.27
CA ALA A 253 11.22 29.29 0.30
C ALA A 253 11.62 28.26 -0.75
N THR A 254 12.14 28.72 -1.88
CA THR A 254 12.71 27.87 -2.93
C THR A 254 13.73 26.88 -2.33
N GLY A 255 13.51 25.58 -2.57
CA GLY A 255 14.34 24.49 -2.09
C GLY A 255 13.86 23.83 -0.79
N ASP A 256 12.92 24.45 -0.05
CA ASP A 256 12.50 23.94 1.27
C ASP A 256 11.86 22.54 1.21
N TYR A 257 11.15 22.23 0.11
CA TYR A 257 10.45 20.95 -0.10
C TYR A 257 11.10 20.08 -1.18
N THR A 258 12.18 20.56 -1.79
CA THR A 258 12.99 19.78 -2.73
C THR A 258 14.39 19.61 -2.14
N ASP A 259 14.42 19.08 -0.90
CA ASP A 259 15.60 18.97 -0.03
C ASP A 259 16.16 17.52 0.05
N ALA A 260 15.78 16.68 -0.91
CA ALA A 260 16.08 15.25 -1.00
C ALA A 260 15.44 14.38 0.10
N LYS A 261 14.28 14.80 0.63
CA LYS A 261 13.43 14.00 1.52
C LYS A 261 12.04 13.82 0.94
N TRP A 262 11.34 12.81 1.45
CA TRP A 262 9.94 12.61 1.15
C TRP A 262 9.09 13.65 1.88
N HIS A 263 8.28 14.36 1.11
CA HIS A 263 7.25 15.27 1.60
C HIS A 263 5.88 14.81 1.12
N HIS A 264 4.88 14.90 2.01
CA HIS A 264 3.50 14.63 1.68
C HIS A 264 2.79 15.93 1.33
N ILE A 265 2.34 16.06 0.09
CA ILE A 265 1.68 17.26 -0.43
C ILE A 265 0.21 16.95 -0.67
N LEU A 266 -0.67 17.73 -0.06
CA LEU A 266 -2.10 17.49 -0.14
C LEU A 266 -2.89 18.79 -0.18
N LEU A 267 -3.80 18.93 -1.15
CA LEU A 267 -4.74 20.05 -1.22
C LEU A 267 -6.15 19.53 -1.06
N THR A 268 -6.90 20.10 -0.12
CA THR A 268 -8.35 19.87 -0.01
C THR A 268 -9.12 21.06 -0.55
N ARG A 269 -10.33 20.81 -1.02
CA ARG A 269 -11.37 21.82 -1.23
C ARG A 269 -12.65 21.37 -0.52
N ASN A 270 -13.11 22.17 0.42
CA ASN A 270 -14.40 22.03 1.10
C ASN A 270 -15.27 23.24 0.80
N SER A 271 -16.31 23.05 -0.01
CA SER A 271 -17.12 24.10 -0.59
C SER A 271 -16.25 25.12 -1.35
N SER A 272 -16.10 26.33 -0.83
CA SER A 272 -15.24 27.36 -1.41
C SER A 272 -13.85 27.44 -0.77
N THR A 273 -13.57 26.71 0.31
CA THR A 273 -12.30 26.83 1.03
C THR A 273 -11.32 25.78 0.54
N LEU A 274 -10.17 26.23 0.04
CA LEU A 274 -9.02 25.40 -0.26
C LEU A 274 -8.04 25.46 0.91
N ASP A 275 -7.45 24.32 1.24
CA ASP A 275 -6.47 24.19 2.32
C ASP A 275 -5.33 23.29 1.86
N LEU A 276 -4.11 23.83 1.85
CA LEU A 276 -2.90 23.14 1.46
C LEU A 276 -2.22 22.60 2.73
N PHE A 277 -1.89 21.31 2.69
CA PHE A 277 -1.18 20.59 3.72
C PHE A 277 0.18 20.14 3.19
N ILE A 278 1.20 20.28 4.04
CA ILE A 278 2.52 19.71 3.83
C ILE A 278 2.85 18.91 5.08
N ASP A 279 3.24 17.64 4.89
CA ASP A 279 3.60 16.72 5.98
C ASP A 279 2.51 16.65 7.07
N GLY A 280 1.25 16.59 6.62
CA GLY A 280 0.07 16.51 7.47
C GLY A 280 -0.36 17.82 8.17
N VAL A 281 0.33 18.94 7.95
CA VAL A 281 0.05 20.23 8.59
C VAL A 281 -0.49 21.25 7.58
N SER A 282 -1.59 21.94 7.90
CA SER A 282 -2.12 23.05 7.08
C SER A 282 -1.10 24.19 7.06
N VAL A 283 -0.64 24.56 5.86
CA VAL A 283 0.32 25.64 5.62
C VAL A 283 -0.32 26.90 5.07
N GLY A 284 -1.58 26.83 4.67
CA GLY A 284 -2.33 27.99 4.20
C GLY A 284 -3.68 27.64 3.63
N THR A 285 -4.60 28.60 3.69
CA THR A 285 -5.95 28.48 3.16
C THR A 285 -6.25 29.60 2.18
N SER A 286 -7.12 29.33 1.22
CA SER A 286 -7.68 30.35 0.33
C SER A 286 -9.16 30.11 0.09
N THR A 287 -9.88 31.13 -0.35
CA THR A 287 -11.30 31.00 -0.69
C THR A 287 -11.51 31.23 -2.17
N TYR A 288 -12.11 30.25 -2.85
CA TYR A 288 -12.50 30.32 -4.23
C TYR A 288 -13.83 29.58 -4.45
N ALA A 289 -14.88 30.36 -4.71
CA ALA A 289 -16.23 29.84 -4.94
C ALA A 289 -16.51 29.47 -6.40
N GLY A 290 -15.59 29.80 -7.33
CA GLY A 290 -15.75 29.49 -8.75
C GLY A 290 -15.49 28.02 -9.07
N ASP A 291 -15.85 27.61 -10.28
CA ASP A 291 -15.41 26.30 -10.81
C ASP A 291 -13.92 26.37 -11.17
N ILE A 292 -13.18 25.28 -10.95
CA ILE A 292 -11.82 25.13 -11.46
C ILE A 292 -11.85 24.77 -12.95
N GLY A 293 -12.94 24.19 -13.46
CA GLY A 293 -13.23 24.10 -14.90
C GLY A 293 -12.37 23.09 -15.66
N THR A 294 -11.79 22.09 -14.98
CA THR A 294 -10.88 21.08 -15.55
C THR A 294 -11.59 19.82 -16.06
N ALA A 295 -12.90 19.87 -16.21
CA ALA A 295 -13.69 18.71 -16.64
C ALA A 295 -13.24 18.20 -18.03
N GLY A 296 -12.71 16.98 -18.07
CA GLY A 296 -12.20 16.38 -19.31
C GLY A 296 -10.82 16.87 -19.75
N ASP A 297 -10.16 17.73 -18.98
CA ASP A 297 -8.81 18.21 -19.26
C ASP A 297 -7.75 17.17 -18.87
N THR A 298 -6.58 17.22 -19.50
CA THR A 298 -5.55 16.20 -19.29
C THR A 298 -4.92 16.29 -17.89
N LEU A 299 -4.85 15.16 -17.19
CA LEU A 299 -4.03 14.99 -15.98
C LEU A 299 -2.65 14.46 -16.37
N THR A 300 -1.60 15.19 -15.96
CA THR A 300 -0.21 14.74 -16.01
C THR A 300 0.45 14.74 -14.65
N ILE A 301 1.32 13.77 -14.43
CA ILE A 301 2.21 13.66 -13.28
C ILE A 301 3.64 13.82 -13.80
N GLY A 302 4.44 14.64 -13.12
CA GLY A 302 5.84 14.89 -13.48
C GLY A 302 6.06 16.01 -14.51
N LYS A 303 5.02 16.79 -14.87
CA LYS A 303 5.18 18.01 -15.67
C LYS A 303 3.97 18.95 -15.59
N LEU A 304 4.18 20.19 -16.05
CA LEU A 304 3.10 21.09 -16.45
C LEU A 304 2.52 20.64 -17.80
N ASN A 305 1.23 20.30 -17.84
CA ASN A 305 0.62 19.74 -19.06
C ASN A 305 0.66 20.71 -20.26
N SER A 306 0.37 21.99 -20.01
CA SER A 306 0.27 23.04 -21.02
C SER A 306 1.62 23.59 -21.52
N SER A 307 2.74 23.02 -21.09
CA SER A 307 4.10 23.48 -21.42
C SER A 307 4.99 22.34 -21.89
N SER A 308 5.98 22.67 -22.71
CA SER A 308 7.11 21.80 -23.04
C SER A 308 8.32 22.05 -22.12
N SER A 309 8.12 22.76 -21.01
CA SER A 309 9.09 23.08 -19.96
C SER A 309 8.49 22.76 -18.58
N TYR A 310 9.32 22.75 -17.54
CA TYR A 310 8.93 22.50 -16.13
C TYR A 310 8.52 21.05 -15.84
N TYR A 311 9.43 20.13 -16.14
CA TYR A 311 9.32 18.73 -15.77
C TYR A 311 9.85 18.52 -14.35
N TRP A 312 9.28 17.54 -13.67
CA TRP A 312 9.76 17.05 -12.39
C TRP A 312 11.08 16.31 -12.54
N SER A 313 12.00 16.53 -11.60
CA SER A 313 13.25 15.78 -11.50
C SER A 313 13.41 15.24 -10.08
N GLY A 314 12.97 14.00 -9.88
CA GLY A 314 12.89 13.37 -8.58
C GLY A 314 11.84 12.26 -8.58
N SER A 315 11.57 11.70 -7.41
CA SER A 315 10.60 10.62 -7.24
C SER A 315 9.21 11.14 -6.85
N ILE A 316 8.16 10.45 -7.30
CA ILE A 316 6.76 10.65 -6.86
C ILE A 316 6.15 9.29 -6.55
N ASP A 317 5.32 9.24 -5.51
CA ASP A 317 4.68 8.04 -5.01
C ASP A 317 3.23 8.31 -4.52
N GLU A 318 2.40 7.27 -4.50
CA GLU A 318 1.06 7.25 -3.89
C GLU A 318 0.15 8.44 -4.27
N VAL A 319 0.03 8.71 -5.57
CA VAL A 319 -0.82 9.79 -6.09
C VAL A 319 -2.29 9.41 -5.94
N ARG A 320 -3.07 10.25 -5.28
CA ARG A 320 -4.49 10.04 -4.99
C ARG A 320 -5.32 11.25 -5.37
N VAL A 321 -6.51 10.98 -5.91
CA VAL A 321 -7.55 11.98 -6.17
C VAL A 321 -8.85 11.51 -5.55
N TYR A 322 -9.48 12.38 -4.77
CA TYR A 322 -10.75 12.15 -4.08
C TYR A 322 -11.84 13.07 -4.62
N GLY A 323 -13.06 12.55 -4.72
CA GLY A 323 -14.28 13.30 -5.04
C GLY A 323 -14.94 13.95 -3.82
N ARG A 324 -14.16 14.21 -2.77
CA ARG A 324 -14.59 14.86 -1.53
C ARG A 324 -13.41 15.56 -0.85
N SER A 325 -13.73 16.46 0.07
CA SER A 325 -12.75 16.98 1.03
C SER A 325 -12.41 15.90 2.06
N LEU A 326 -11.11 15.71 2.31
CA LEU A 326 -10.64 14.99 3.49
C LEU A 326 -10.65 15.93 4.71
N SER A 327 -11.03 15.39 5.86
CA SER A 327 -10.88 16.09 7.14
C SER A 327 -9.41 16.17 7.57
N SER A 328 -9.07 17.11 8.46
CA SER A 328 -7.71 17.21 9.00
C SER A 328 -7.23 15.91 9.68
N ASP A 329 -8.14 15.16 10.30
CA ASP A 329 -7.83 13.85 10.89
C ASP A 329 -7.49 12.81 9.82
N GLU A 330 -8.23 12.78 8.70
CA GLU A 330 -7.94 11.90 7.56
C GLU A 330 -6.63 12.28 6.86
N VAL A 331 -6.33 13.58 6.77
CA VAL A 331 -5.05 14.07 6.23
C VAL A 331 -3.89 13.62 7.12
N TYR A 332 -4.01 13.82 8.44
CA TYR A 332 -3.01 13.35 9.40
C TYR A 332 -2.86 11.82 9.35
N GLN A 333 -3.97 11.10 9.18
CA GLN A 333 -3.96 9.64 9.03
C GLN A 333 -3.20 9.21 7.78
N LEU A 334 -3.43 9.83 6.61
CA LEU A 334 -2.66 9.51 5.41
C LEU A 334 -1.16 9.77 5.60
N TYR A 335 -0.78 10.92 6.15
CA TYR A 335 0.62 11.28 6.37
C TYR A 335 1.34 10.35 7.36
N ASN A 336 0.70 10.03 8.49
CA ASN A 336 1.32 9.29 9.59
C ASN A 336 1.03 7.77 9.53
N SER A 337 0.40 7.30 8.45
CA SER A 337 0.13 5.89 8.26
C SER A 337 1.41 5.10 7.98
N ARG A 338 1.42 3.81 8.34
CA ARG A 338 2.63 2.99 8.20
C ARG A 338 2.66 2.33 6.82
N PRO A 339 3.75 2.47 6.05
CA PRO A 339 3.86 1.84 4.74
C PRO A 339 4.14 0.34 4.87
N PHE A 340 3.52 -0.42 3.96
CA PHE A 340 3.70 -1.85 3.78
C PHE A 340 3.82 -2.15 2.28
N SER A 341 4.70 -3.08 1.93
CA SER A 341 4.74 -3.65 0.59
C SER A 341 4.11 -5.04 0.62
N ARG A 342 3.22 -5.34 -0.32
CA ARG A 342 2.43 -6.58 -0.32
C ARG A 342 2.35 -7.19 -1.72
N TYR A 343 2.55 -8.50 -1.79
CA TYR A 343 2.58 -9.23 -3.06
C TYR A 343 2.38 -10.73 -2.83
N PHE A 344 2.19 -11.47 -3.91
CA PHE A 344 2.20 -12.92 -3.92
C PHE A 344 3.09 -13.47 -5.04
N SER A 345 3.66 -14.66 -4.82
CA SER A 345 4.30 -15.46 -5.85
C SER A 345 3.48 -16.72 -6.13
N VAL A 346 3.68 -17.31 -7.31
CA VAL A 346 3.01 -18.53 -7.75
C VAL A 346 4.07 -19.57 -8.11
N GLU A 347 3.87 -20.79 -7.64
CA GLU A 347 4.78 -21.92 -7.88
C GLU A 347 3.98 -23.16 -8.30
N ASP A 348 4.45 -23.83 -9.35
CA ASP A 348 3.88 -25.09 -9.82
C ASP A 348 3.99 -26.16 -8.74
N VAL A 349 2.91 -26.93 -8.52
CA VAL A 349 2.86 -27.94 -7.46
C VAL A 349 3.28 -29.31 -7.99
N CYS A 350 4.02 -30.06 -7.17
CA CYS A 350 4.37 -31.46 -7.44
C CYS A 350 3.58 -32.40 -6.53
N ARG A 351 3.16 -33.54 -7.09
CA ARG A 351 2.52 -34.65 -6.37
C ARG A 351 3.35 -35.93 -6.44
N THR A 352 3.25 -36.78 -5.42
CA THR A 352 3.83 -38.13 -5.44
C THR A 352 3.22 -38.96 -6.57
N ASN A 353 4.02 -39.78 -7.25
CA ASN A 353 3.57 -40.67 -8.31
C ASN A 353 3.04 -42.03 -7.79
N ASP A 354 2.61 -42.08 -6.53
CA ASP A 354 2.01 -43.25 -5.90
C ASP A 354 0.48 -43.09 -5.81
N ALA A 355 -0.17 -44.13 -5.27
CA ALA A 355 -1.63 -44.13 -5.11
C ALA A 355 -2.17 -43.00 -4.21
N SER A 356 -1.31 -42.34 -3.42
CA SER A 356 -1.73 -41.24 -2.53
C SER A 356 -1.83 -39.91 -3.26
N SER A 357 -1.04 -39.70 -4.32
CA SER A 357 -0.95 -38.43 -5.07
C SER A 357 -0.89 -37.20 -4.16
N THR A 358 -0.14 -37.31 -3.06
CA THR A 358 -0.01 -36.25 -2.06
C THR A 358 0.91 -35.16 -2.58
N ILE A 359 0.71 -33.92 -2.11
CA ILE A 359 1.61 -32.81 -2.46
C ILE A 359 3.00 -33.11 -1.88
N SER A 360 3.99 -33.21 -2.75
CA SER A 360 5.38 -33.50 -2.38
C SER A 360 6.29 -32.28 -2.37
N GLY A 361 5.85 -31.16 -2.98
CA GLY A 361 6.59 -29.92 -3.04
C GLY A 361 6.14 -29.01 -4.18
N VAL A 362 7.07 -28.20 -4.67
CA VAL A 362 6.92 -27.35 -5.85
C VAL A 362 7.94 -27.72 -6.92
N ALA A 363 7.71 -27.32 -8.17
CA ALA A 363 8.59 -27.61 -9.29
C ALA A 363 9.97 -26.92 -9.12
N PRO A 364 11.06 -27.51 -9.66
CA PRO A 364 11.12 -28.75 -10.44
C PRO A 364 10.86 -30.00 -9.58
N CYS A 365 10.03 -30.92 -10.09
CA CYS A 365 9.63 -32.09 -9.32
C CYS A 365 10.80 -33.09 -9.16
N GLY A 366 10.97 -33.60 -7.94
CA GLY A 366 11.94 -34.65 -7.65
C GLY A 366 11.56 -36.02 -8.24
N SER A 367 12.48 -36.98 -8.16
CA SER A 367 12.21 -38.37 -8.57
C SER A 367 11.04 -38.96 -7.78
N GLY A 368 10.11 -39.62 -8.47
CA GLY A 368 8.89 -40.14 -7.83
C GLY A 368 7.79 -39.10 -7.64
N SER A 369 7.89 -37.94 -8.29
CA SER A 369 6.85 -36.93 -8.33
C SER A 369 6.58 -36.44 -9.75
N PHE A 370 5.39 -35.90 -9.97
CA PHE A 370 4.98 -35.27 -11.23
C PHE A 370 4.30 -33.94 -10.95
N GLN A 371 4.30 -33.04 -11.93
CA GLN A 371 3.67 -31.73 -11.82
C GLN A 371 2.14 -31.85 -11.89
N ASP A 372 1.43 -31.17 -11.00
CA ASP A 372 -0.02 -31.04 -10.98
C ASP A 372 -0.44 -29.69 -11.61
N PRO A 373 -0.89 -29.66 -12.87
CA PRO A 373 -1.31 -28.42 -13.52
C PRO A 373 -2.66 -27.88 -12.98
N SER A 374 -3.33 -28.62 -12.10
CA SER A 374 -4.61 -28.23 -11.51
C SER A 374 -4.47 -27.56 -10.15
N THR A 375 -3.26 -27.52 -9.59
CA THR A 375 -2.99 -26.89 -8.29
C THR A 375 -1.77 -25.99 -8.36
N GLU A 376 -1.91 -24.79 -7.85
CA GLU A 376 -0.84 -23.80 -7.72
C GLU A 376 -0.61 -23.51 -6.25
N LYS A 377 0.66 -23.39 -5.85
CA LYS A 377 0.99 -22.84 -4.54
C LYS A 377 1.13 -21.34 -4.70
N ILE A 378 0.36 -20.61 -3.90
CA ILE A 378 0.58 -19.17 -3.74
C ILE A 378 1.34 -18.93 -2.43
N THR A 379 2.29 -18.00 -2.46
CA THR A 379 2.93 -17.49 -1.24
C THR A 379 2.69 -15.99 -1.19
N VAL A 380 1.94 -15.55 -0.21
CA VAL A 380 1.66 -14.14 0.05
C VAL A 380 2.68 -13.62 1.05
N THR A 381 3.31 -12.49 0.71
CA THR A 381 4.29 -11.82 1.56
C THR A 381 3.87 -10.38 1.81
N VAL A 382 4.02 -9.96 3.06
CA VAL A 382 3.86 -8.56 3.47
C VAL A 382 5.15 -8.12 4.15
N GLU A 383 5.70 -6.99 3.72
CA GLU A 383 6.96 -6.41 4.17
C GLU A 383 6.72 -5.01 4.78
N TRP A 384 7.50 -4.64 5.80
CA TRP A 384 7.50 -3.30 6.38
C TRP A 384 8.86 -2.99 6.99
N ILE A 385 9.17 -1.72 7.21
CA ILE A 385 10.40 -1.32 7.92
C ILE A 385 10.20 -1.43 9.43
N SER A 386 11.12 -2.12 10.09
CA SER A 386 11.19 -2.27 11.54
C SER A 386 12.63 -2.03 12.02
N ASN A 387 12.84 -0.97 12.80
CA ASN A 387 14.18 -0.56 13.28
C ASN A 387 15.23 -0.38 12.16
N GLY A 388 14.83 0.19 11.02
CA GLY A 388 15.72 0.43 9.88
C GLY A 388 16.10 -0.82 9.08
N SER A 389 15.40 -1.94 9.29
CA SER A 389 15.54 -3.16 8.49
C SER A 389 14.18 -3.65 8.03
N THR A 390 14.13 -4.26 6.86
CA THR A 390 12.88 -4.88 6.35
C THR A 390 12.54 -6.09 7.20
N ALA A 391 11.36 -6.05 7.81
CA ALA A 391 10.70 -7.19 8.41
C ALA A 391 9.63 -7.70 7.44
N SER A 392 9.38 -9.00 7.45
CA SER A 392 8.34 -9.59 6.62
C SER A 392 7.61 -10.71 7.34
N THR A 393 6.41 -11.00 6.88
CA THR A 393 5.65 -12.19 7.22
C THR A 393 5.09 -12.79 5.95
N GLN A 394 4.95 -14.11 5.93
CA GLN A 394 4.43 -14.82 4.77
C GLN A 394 3.45 -15.91 5.18
N THR A 395 2.49 -16.18 4.31
CA THR A 395 1.61 -17.35 4.38
C THR A 395 1.55 -18.00 3.01
N SER A 396 1.45 -19.32 2.98
CA SER A 396 1.25 -20.06 1.75
C SER A 396 -0.10 -20.74 1.75
N ASP A 397 -0.67 -20.87 0.55
CA ASP A 397 -1.95 -21.53 0.33
C ASP A 397 -1.88 -22.31 -0.99
N TYR A 398 -2.65 -23.38 -1.08
CA TYR A 398 -2.74 -24.19 -2.29
C TYR A 398 -4.08 -23.92 -2.95
N ILE A 399 -4.05 -23.26 -4.10
CA ILE A 399 -5.25 -23.01 -4.89
C ILE A 399 -5.36 -24.12 -5.91
N THR A 400 -6.34 -24.98 -5.70
CA THR A 400 -6.71 -26.01 -6.68
C THR A 400 -7.88 -25.53 -7.50
N ARG A 401 -7.81 -25.71 -8.81
CA ARG A 401 -8.98 -25.62 -9.68
C ARG A 401 -9.97 -26.72 -9.26
N TRP A 402 -10.99 -26.33 -8.50
CA TRP A 402 -12.16 -27.17 -8.32
C TRP A 402 -13.02 -27.03 -9.58
N LYS A 403 -13.47 -28.16 -10.14
CA LYS A 403 -14.14 -28.24 -11.44
C LYS A 403 -15.28 -27.21 -11.60
N ASN A 404 -15.00 -26.13 -12.32
CA ASN A 404 -15.94 -25.61 -13.30
C ASN A 404 -15.42 -26.06 -14.66
N ASP A 405 -15.98 -27.16 -15.13
CA ASP A 405 -15.71 -27.68 -16.46
C ASP A 405 -16.45 -26.77 -17.46
N VAL A 406 -15.73 -25.88 -18.16
CA VAL A 406 -16.26 -25.13 -19.31
C VAL A 406 -15.83 -25.87 -20.57
N PHE A 407 -16.81 -26.37 -21.32
CA PHE A 407 -16.59 -27.06 -22.59
C PHE A 407 -17.24 -26.27 -23.72
N GLU A 408 -16.48 -25.94 -24.76
CA GLU A 408 -16.95 -25.24 -25.96
C GLU A 408 -16.81 -26.16 -27.20
N GLN A 409 -17.78 -26.12 -28.12
CA GLN A 409 -17.88 -27.03 -29.28
C GLN A 409 -17.95 -26.23 -30.59
N THR A 410 -17.23 -26.69 -31.61
CA THR A 410 -17.12 -25.96 -32.89
C THR A 410 -17.46 -26.77 -34.15
N ASP A 411 -17.67 -28.10 -34.09
CA ASP A 411 -18.20 -28.83 -35.25
C ASP A 411 -19.12 -30.01 -34.90
N TRP A 412 -20.03 -30.29 -35.84
CA TRP A 412 -20.96 -31.41 -35.89
C TRP A 412 -20.95 -32.03 -37.29
N SER A 413 -19.84 -32.62 -37.72
CA SER A 413 -19.85 -33.48 -38.91
C SER A 413 -19.89 -34.96 -38.50
N GLY A 414 -20.95 -35.67 -38.90
CA GLY A 414 -21.19 -37.06 -38.52
C GLY A 414 -20.10 -38.03 -39.01
N ALA A 415 -19.95 -39.16 -38.33
CA ALA A 415 -19.01 -40.22 -38.73
C ALA A 415 -19.37 -40.82 -40.11
N SER A 416 -18.42 -41.52 -40.74
CA SER A 416 -18.61 -42.13 -42.05
C SER A 416 -19.82 -43.05 -42.09
N GLY A 417 -20.81 -42.71 -42.91
CA GLY A 417 -22.04 -43.49 -43.14
C GLY A 417 -23.33 -42.87 -42.58
N SER A 418 -23.27 -41.73 -41.88
CA SER A 418 -24.48 -41.01 -41.43
C SER A 418 -24.82 -39.84 -42.37
N ASP A 419 -26.03 -39.86 -42.92
CA ASP A 419 -26.56 -38.80 -43.79
C ASP A 419 -27.52 -37.92 -42.96
N GLY A 420 -27.06 -36.72 -42.57
CA GLY A 420 -27.84 -35.70 -41.86
C GLY A 420 -27.58 -35.55 -40.35
N PRO A 421 -27.89 -34.37 -39.74
CA PRO A 421 -27.67 -34.11 -38.33
C PRO A 421 -28.67 -34.88 -37.44
N TYR A 422 -28.16 -35.53 -36.39
CA TYR A 422 -28.98 -36.23 -35.40
C TYR A 422 -29.70 -35.25 -34.47
N THR A 423 -30.96 -35.53 -34.15
CA THR A 423 -31.79 -34.68 -33.28
C THR A 423 -31.94 -35.21 -31.84
N GLU A 424 -31.47 -36.44 -31.53
CA GLU A 424 -31.43 -37.01 -30.18
C GLU A 424 -30.23 -37.96 -29.97
N PRO A 425 -29.72 -38.16 -28.73
CA PRO A 425 -28.53 -38.98 -28.47
C PRO A 425 -28.82 -40.49 -28.49
N GLU A 426 -28.06 -41.25 -29.29
CA GLU A 426 -28.10 -42.72 -29.31
C GLU A 426 -27.27 -43.36 -28.19
N SER A 427 -27.66 -44.56 -27.76
CA SER A 427 -27.10 -45.28 -26.60
C SER A 427 -25.97 -46.27 -26.95
N VAL A 428 -25.13 -45.97 -27.94
CA VAL A 428 -24.09 -46.90 -28.41
C VAL A 428 -22.70 -46.27 -28.32
N PHE A 429 -21.73 -47.01 -27.77
CA PHE A 429 -20.32 -46.63 -27.74
C PHE A 429 -19.56 -47.22 -28.94
N SER A 430 -18.65 -46.45 -29.54
CA SER A 430 -17.71 -46.89 -30.56
C SER A 430 -16.27 -46.75 -30.05
N THR A 431 -15.41 -47.73 -30.36
CA THR A 431 -13.97 -47.67 -30.09
C THR A 431 -13.22 -47.35 -31.38
N SER A 432 -12.42 -46.27 -31.37
CA SER A 432 -11.50 -45.94 -32.46
C SER A 432 -10.06 -46.16 -32.02
N SER A 433 -9.30 -46.90 -32.82
CA SER A 433 -7.84 -46.96 -32.76
C SER A 433 -7.29 -46.12 -33.90
N ASN A 434 -6.37 -45.20 -33.62
CA ASN A 434 -5.82 -44.13 -34.48
C ASN A 434 -6.35 -42.70 -34.19
N VAL A 435 -6.59 -42.37 -32.92
CA VAL A 435 -6.76 -40.96 -32.52
C VAL A 435 -5.38 -40.30 -32.54
N ASP A 436 -5.14 -39.42 -33.51
CA ASP A 436 -3.93 -38.62 -33.59
C ASP A 436 -3.97 -37.50 -32.54
N THR A 437 -3.09 -37.59 -31.54
CA THR A 437 -2.99 -36.60 -30.44
C THR A 437 -2.06 -35.44 -30.76
N ASN A 438 -1.36 -35.47 -31.91
CA ASN A 438 -0.41 -34.42 -32.30
C ASN A 438 -1.08 -33.32 -33.14
N THR A 439 -2.34 -33.55 -33.52
CA THR A 439 -3.18 -32.58 -34.22
C THR A 439 -4.34 -32.19 -33.29
N GLN A 440 -4.57 -30.89 -33.09
CA GLN A 440 -5.57 -30.39 -32.13
C GLN A 440 -7.01 -30.77 -32.56
N GLY A 441 -7.81 -31.37 -31.67
CA GLY A 441 -9.21 -31.75 -31.90
C GLY A 441 -10.01 -31.94 -30.59
N THR A 442 -11.36 -32.00 -30.64
CA THR A 442 -12.24 -32.05 -29.44
C THR A 442 -13.32 -33.16 -29.48
N ILE A 443 -13.82 -33.55 -28.30
CA ILE A 443 -14.85 -34.59 -28.06
C ILE A 443 -15.97 -34.01 -27.16
N ARG A 444 -17.25 -34.37 -27.40
CA ARG A 444 -18.39 -34.08 -26.49
C ARG A 444 -19.27 -35.31 -26.21
N ILE A 445 -19.85 -35.37 -25.01
CA ILE A 445 -20.84 -36.36 -24.56
C ILE A 445 -22.09 -35.61 -24.05
N HIS A 446 -23.28 -36.06 -24.43
CA HIS A 446 -24.55 -35.42 -24.06
C HIS A 446 -25.12 -35.93 -22.72
N ASN A 447 -25.68 -34.97 -21.97
CA ASN A 447 -26.56 -35.05 -20.80
C ASN A 447 -25.89 -35.16 -19.41
N LEU A 448 -26.00 -34.09 -18.61
CA LEU A 448 -27.09 -33.88 -17.64
C LEU A 448 -27.37 -32.39 -17.44
#